data_AF-A0AAV5WTY0-F1
#
_entry.id   AF-A0AAV5WTY0-F1
#
_cell.length_a   1.000
_cell.length_b   1.000
_cell.length_c   1.000
_cell.angle_alpha   90.00
_cell.angle_beta   90.00
_cell.angle_gamma   90.00
#
_symmetry.space_group_name_H-M   'P 1'
#
loop_
_entity.id
_entity.type
_entity.pdbx_description
1 polymer ?
#
loop_
_entity_poly.entity_id
_entity_poly.type
_entity_poly.pdbx_seq_one_letter_code
_entity_poly.pdbx_strand_id
1 'polypeptide(L)'
;IFHPEGSACPSGRQRHSVCMFGVEDLPLLASSQFVMANKMLPDFDHAVTSCISELLFNRTRDGVGIDKHRHFYKNINAVRFHRDRNTPGFDIDQFECEL
;
A
#
# COMPACT_ATOMS: atom_id res chain seq x y z
N ILE A 1 -5.12 -2.80 2.93
CA ILE A 1 -5.50 -4.22 3.13
C ILE A 1 -6.20 -4.27 4.48
N PHE A 2 -7.52 -4.20 4.47
CA PHE A 2 -8.32 -4.39 5.67
C PHE A 2 -8.78 -5.85 5.66
N HIS A 3 -8.40 -6.59 6.69
CA HIS A 3 -8.93 -7.93 6.93
C HIS A 3 -10.30 -7.78 7.61
N PRO A 4 -11.37 -8.39 7.08
CA PRO A 4 -12.68 -8.37 7.74
C PRO A 4 -12.57 -9.02 9.13
N GLU A 5 -13.38 -8.55 10.08
CA GLU A 5 -13.45 -9.16 11.41
C GLU A 5 -13.76 -10.67 11.26
N GLY A 6 -12.86 -11.50 11.82
CA GLY A 6 -12.97 -12.96 11.76
C GLY A 6 -11.99 -13.67 10.81
N SER A 7 -11.28 -12.97 9.92
CA SER A 7 -10.15 -13.58 9.19
C SER A 7 -8.86 -13.43 10.00
N ALA A 8 -8.23 -14.55 10.38
CA ALA A 8 -6.90 -14.52 10.98
C ALA A 8 -5.90 -13.89 9.99
N CYS A 9 -5.03 -12.99 10.48
CA CYS A 9 -3.91 -12.49 9.69
C CYS A 9 -3.07 -13.69 9.20
N PRO A 10 -2.60 -13.73 7.94
CA PRO A 10 -1.78 -14.84 7.45
C PRO A 10 -0.54 -15.11 8.33
N SER A 11 0.08 -14.05 8.86
CA SER A 11 1.17 -14.11 9.84
C SER A 11 0.78 -14.63 11.24
N GLY A 12 -0.52 -14.83 11.50
CA GLY A 12 -1.07 -15.17 12.81
C GLY A 12 -0.93 -14.07 13.87
N ARG A 13 -0.47 -12.86 13.51
CA ARG A 13 -0.21 -11.79 14.47
C ARG A 13 -0.93 -10.49 14.15
N GLN A 14 -1.47 -9.89 15.20
CA GLN A 14 -2.20 -8.62 15.15
C GLN A 14 -1.79 -7.73 16.32
N ARG A 15 -1.77 -6.42 16.11
CA ARG A 15 -1.59 -5.43 17.18
C ARG A 15 -2.51 -4.23 16.95
N HIS A 16 -3.32 -3.91 17.96
CA HIS A 16 -4.36 -2.87 17.89
C HIS A 16 -5.30 -3.07 16.69
N SER A 17 -5.78 -4.30 16.50
CA SER A 17 -6.67 -4.67 15.41
C SER A 17 -6.09 -4.52 13.99
N VAL A 18 -4.78 -4.33 13.84
CA VAL A 18 -4.07 -4.27 12.54
C VAL A 18 -3.13 -5.46 12.40
N CYS A 19 -3.14 -6.11 11.23
CA CYS A 19 -2.22 -7.22 10.95
C CYS A 19 -0.77 -6.76 10.92
N MET A 20 0.08 -7.52 11.59
CA MET A 20 1.52 -7.37 11.48
C MET A 20 1.97 -8.32 10.38
N PHE A 21 2.47 -7.80 9.27
CA PHE A 21 2.88 -8.61 8.13
C PHE A 21 4.12 -9.44 8.46
N GLY A 22 4.10 -10.71 8.06
CA GLY A 22 5.22 -11.65 8.09
C GLY A 22 5.52 -12.21 6.70
N VAL A 23 6.42 -13.19 6.62
CA VAL A 23 6.75 -13.86 5.34
C VAL A 23 5.55 -14.53 4.68
N GLU A 24 4.55 -14.96 5.44
CA GLU A 24 3.30 -15.55 4.96
C GLU A 24 2.48 -14.57 4.11
N ASP A 25 2.66 -13.26 4.33
CA ASP A 25 1.97 -12.19 3.62
C ASP A 25 2.69 -11.76 2.33
N LEU A 26 3.88 -12.30 2.04
CA LEU A 26 4.67 -11.92 0.86
C LEU A 26 3.91 -12.07 -0.47
N PRO A 27 3.12 -13.14 -0.72
CA PRO A 27 2.34 -13.25 -1.97
C PRO A 27 1.35 -12.10 -2.13
N LEU A 28 0.69 -11.70 -1.04
CA LEU A 28 -0.25 -10.58 -1.02
C LEU A 28 0.49 -9.26 -1.27
N LEU A 29 1.58 -9.02 -0.55
CA LEU A 29 2.38 -7.80 -0.68
C LEU A 29 3.02 -7.67 -2.07
N ALA A 30 3.48 -8.78 -2.65
CA ALA A 30 4.07 -8.81 -3.97
C ALA A 30 3.04 -8.58 -5.08
N SER A 31 1.78 -9.01 -4.91
CA SER A 31 0.73 -8.78 -5.90
C SER A 31 0.08 -7.40 -5.80
N SER A 32 0.24 -6.71 -4.67
CA SER A 32 -0.36 -5.40 -4.40
C SER A 32 0.14 -4.32 -5.35
N GLN A 33 -0.78 -3.48 -5.83
CA GLN A 33 -0.46 -2.25 -6.56
C GLN A 33 0.03 -1.14 -5.63
N PHE A 34 -0.25 -1.22 -4.32
CA PHE A 34 0.18 -0.25 -3.30
C PHE A 34 1.67 -0.41 -2.96
N VAL A 35 2.41 0.70 -2.96
CA VAL A 35 3.84 0.78 -2.60
C VAL A 35 4.04 0.84 -1.09
N MET A 36 3.00 1.20 -0.34
CA MET A 36 3.01 1.28 1.12
C MET A 36 2.17 0.17 1.71
N ALA A 37 2.66 -0.41 2.80
CA ALA A 37 1.98 -1.42 3.60
C ALA A 37 2.11 -1.08 5.09
N ASN A 38 1.08 -1.36 5.88
CA ASN A 38 1.08 -1.23 7.33
C ASN A 38 0.39 -2.46 7.94
N LYS A 39 0.98 -3.19 8.91
CA LYS A 39 2.18 -2.89 9.71
C LYS A 39 3.31 -3.90 9.47
N MET A 40 4.54 -3.44 9.24
CA MET A 40 5.75 -4.28 9.25
C MET A 40 6.63 -3.88 10.43
N LEU A 41 7.11 -4.86 11.21
CA LEU A 41 7.97 -4.63 12.36
C LEU A 41 9.18 -5.57 12.27
N PRO A 42 10.42 -5.05 12.18
CA PRO A 42 11.62 -5.87 12.16
C PRO A 42 11.74 -6.84 13.34
N ASP A 43 11.31 -6.42 14.54
CA ASP A 43 11.32 -7.24 15.75
C ASP A 43 10.31 -8.41 15.69
N PHE A 44 9.30 -8.32 14.83
CA PHE A 44 8.36 -9.41 14.60
C PHE A 44 8.88 -10.36 13.51
N ASP A 45 9.18 -9.80 12.35
CA ASP A 45 9.70 -10.55 11.20
C ASP A 45 10.56 -9.61 10.35
N HIS A 46 11.88 -9.81 10.38
CA HIS A 46 12.81 -9.02 9.58
C HIS A 46 12.82 -9.46 8.11
N ALA A 47 12.51 -10.74 7.83
CA ALA A 47 12.59 -11.30 6.48
C ALA A 47 11.58 -10.64 5.55
N VAL A 48 10.35 -10.38 6.03
CA VAL A 48 9.34 -9.65 5.22
C VAL A 48 9.86 -8.26 4.80
N THR A 49 10.54 -7.53 5.70
CA THR A 49 11.07 -6.20 5.43
C THR A 49 12.20 -6.26 4.39
N SER A 50 13.10 -7.24 4.52
CA SER A 50 14.18 -7.47 3.56
C SER A 50 13.65 -7.86 2.17
N CYS A 51 12.73 -8.82 2.09
CA CYS A 51 12.18 -9.29 0.83
C CYS A 51 11.39 -8.20 0.09
N ILE A 52 10.61 -7.39 0.80
CA ILE A 52 9.89 -6.26 0.18
C ILE A 52 10.88 -5.18 -0.28
N SER A 53 11.96 -4.93 0.46
CA SER A 53 12.99 -3.98 0.04
C SER A 53 13.68 -4.44 -1.25
N GLU A 54 14.03 -5.73 -1.35
CA GLU A 54 14.60 -6.32 -2.56
C GLU A 54 13.61 -6.31 -3.74
N LEU A 55 12.34 -6.65 -3.48
CA LEU A 55 11.29 -6.61 -4.49
C LEU A 55 11.12 -5.19 -5.06
N LEU A 56 11.09 -4.18 -4.20
CA LEU A 56 11.01 -2.78 -4.61
C LEU A 56 12.25 -2.37 -5.41
N PHE A 57 13.44 -2.73 -4.94
CA PHE A 57 14.70 -2.48 -5.66
C PHE A 57 14.66 -3.06 -7.07
N ASN A 58 14.26 -4.32 -7.21
CA ASN A 58 14.14 -5.00 -8.51
C ASN A 58 13.10 -4.33 -9.43
N ARG A 59 11.99 -3.81 -8.89
CA ARG A 59 10.98 -3.07 -9.66
C ARG A 59 11.50 -1.74 -10.19
N THR A 60 12.38 -1.07 -9.44
CA THR A 60 12.89 0.26 -9.78
C THR A 60 14.15 0.25 -10.62
N ARG A 61 15.00 -0.79 -10.49
CA ARG A 61 16.36 -0.83 -11.10
C ARG A 61 16.36 -0.57 -12.61
N ASP A 62 15.43 -1.19 -13.32
CA ASP A 62 15.42 -1.16 -14.80
C ASP A 62 14.37 -0.17 -15.34
N GLY A 63 13.65 0.57 -14.48
CA GLY A 63 12.60 1.54 -14.87
C GLY A 63 11.33 0.93 -15.48
N VAL A 64 11.31 -0.38 -15.77
CA VAL A 64 10.26 -1.09 -16.52
C VAL A 64 8.93 -1.23 -15.73
N GLY A 65 8.92 -0.99 -14.42
CA GLY A 65 7.76 -1.24 -13.55
C GLY A 65 6.92 -0.01 -13.16
N ILE A 66 7.47 1.20 -13.26
CA ILE A 66 6.83 2.39 -12.65
C ILE A 66 5.58 2.82 -13.45
N ASP A 67 5.63 2.72 -14.78
CA ASP A 67 4.52 3.20 -15.61
C ASP A 67 3.27 2.30 -15.52
N LYS A 68 3.45 1.00 -15.25
CA LYS A 68 2.36 0.02 -15.19
C LYS A 68 1.27 0.35 -14.16
N HIS A 69 1.63 1.08 -13.11
CA HIS A 69 0.69 1.50 -12.06
C HIS A 69 0.36 2.99 -12.10
N ARG A 70 0.84 3.73 -13.10
CA ARG A 70 0.66 5.18 -13.18
C ARG A 70 -0.80 5.60 -13.18
N HIS A 71 -1.65 4.89 -13.93
CA HIS A 71 -3.09 5.17 -13.96
C HIS A 71 -3.74 4.95 -12.59
N PHE A 72 -3.43 3.83 -11.95
CA PHE A 72 -3.90 3.51 -10.60
C PHE A 72 -3.52 4.62 -9.60
N TYR A 73 -2.24 4.99 -9.52
CA TYR A 73 -1.78 6.02 -8.59
C TYR A 73 -2.34 7.41 -8.84
N LYS A 74 -2.48 7.81 -10.11
CA LYS A 74 -3.04 9.12 -10.48
C LYS A 74 -4.49 9.31 -10.04
N ASN A 75 -5.22 8.21 -9.84
CA ASN A 75 -6.65 8.21 -9.52
C ASN A 75 -6.94 7.90 -8.05
N ILE A 76 -5.93 7.61 -7.22
CA ILE A 76 -6.13 7.47 -5.77
C ILE A 76 -6.70 8.80 -5.22
N ASN A 77 -7.77 8.72 -4.43
CA ASN A 77 -8.48 9.91 -3.89
C ASN A 77 -7.53 10.90 -3.20
N ALA A 78 -6.60 10.41 -2.37
CA ALA A 78 -5.60 11.26 -1.71
C ALA A 78 -4.68 12.00 -2.70
N VAL A 79 -4.34 11.35 -3.83
CA VAL A 79 -3.51 11.94 -4.89
C VAL A 79 -4.31 12.98 -5.68
N ARG A 80 -5.55 12.66 -6.08
CA ARG A 80 -6.48 13.58 -6.75
C ARG A 80 -6.73 14.83 -5.91
N PHE A 81 -7.09 14.63 -4.63
CA PHE A 81 -7.29 15.72 -3.68
C PHE A 81 -6.04 16.60 -3.55
N HIS A 82 -4.85 16.01 -3.36
CA HIS A 82 -3.61 16.78 -3.21
C HIS A 82 -3.25 17.57 -4.47
N ARG A 83 -3.55 17.03 -5.65
CA ARG A 83 -3.36 17.70 -6.95
C ARG A 83 -4.29 18.91 -7.09
N ASP A 84 -5.57 18.75 -6.72
CA ASP A 84 -6.62 19.71 -7.09
C ASP A 84 -6.89 20.76 -5.99
N ARG A 85 -6.54 20.49 -4.72
CA ARG A 85 -6.86 21.38 -3.57
C ARG A 85 -6.34 22.82 -3.64
N ASN A 86 -5.32 23.08 -4.45
CA ASN A 86 -4.74 24.41 -4.63
C ASN A 86 -5.26 25.12 -5.89
N THR A 87 -6.18 24.50 -6.63
CA THR A 87 -6.76 25.11 -7.83
C THR A 87 -7.74 26.22 -7.44
N PRO A 88 -7.72 27.39 -8.12
CA PRO A 88 -8.67 28.45 -7.84
C PRO A 88 -10.12 27.96 -8.03
N GLY A 89 -10.96 28.18 -7.01
CA GLY A 89 -12.36 27.73 -7.03
C GLY A 89 -12.56 26.27 -6.62
N PHE A 90 -11.53 25.58 -6.11
CA PHE A 90 -11.69 24.25 -5.52
C PHE A 90 -12.62 24.32 -4.29
N ASP A 91 -13.66 23.48 -4.31
CA ASP A 91 -14.60 23.28 -3.21
C ASP A 91 -14.45 21.85 -2.70
N ILE A 92 -14.08 21.70 -1.42
CA ILE A 92 -13.90 20.40 -0.79
C ILE A 92 -15.22 19.62 -0.68
N ASP A 93 -16.34 20.31 -0.54
CA ASP A 93 -17.66 19.69 -0.41
C ASP A 93 -18.13 19.09 -1.75
N GLN A 94 -17.50 19.49 -2.86
CA GLN A 94 -17.75 18.96 -4.20
C GLN A 94 -16.74 17.88 -4.62
N PHE A 95 -15.76 17.54 -3.79
CA PHE A 95 -14.78 16.52 -4.11
C PHE A 95 -15.37 15.10 -3.95
N GLU A 96 -15.57 14.41 -5.07
CA GLU A 96 -16.08 13.04 -5.08
C GLU A 96 -14.95 11.99 -5.00
N CYS A 97 -14.99 11.18 -3.93
CA CYS A 97 -14.15 10.00 -3.79
C CYS A 97 -14.63 8.88 -4.72
N GLU A 98 -13.71 8.29 -5.49
CA GLU A 98 -13.96 7.06 -6.23
C GLU A 98 -13.72 5.85 -5.29
N LEU A 99 -14.63 4.87 -5.31
CA LEU A 99 -14.57 3.62 -4.53
C LEU A 99 -14.03 2.45 -5.36
#